data_AF-A0A1G2X711-F1
#
_entry.id   AF-A0A1G2X711-F1
#
_cell.length_a   1.000
_cell.length_b   1.000
_cell.length_c   1.000
_cell.angle_alpha   90.00
_cell.angle_beta   90.00
_cell.angle_gamma   90.00
#
_symmetry.space_group_name_H-M   'P 1'
#
loop_
_entity.id
_entity.type
_entity.pdbx_description
1 polymer ?
#
loop_
_entity_poly.entity_id
_entity_poly.type
_entity_poly.pdbx_seq_one_letter_code
_entity_poly.pdbx_strand_id
1 'polypeptide(L)'
;MQQKKENHMEEMTTDVFSGDFPPVSYGSTLKEVEATISQVVERVFRDDDGILRSCVNGYTMKPMRVEDVKDRPQGLGTFVENSSIPRSAKPIWTNYENAGQASGNYLEALCAKAQITGDAQVRELARRTVDAIVTLWENAAAAKHPNGGSGRGWFPKPYAGIRDVGEMYECSADQYCDVTLGLHSYYITLASEQEKRKIEEIVISFADWWYDHDYCGVYLGQAIWWKRLEGHSLAAGFFLYLNALAYSWKPCRKFQHGFEIWLELKEMLYPPEPIWVCGNGIPIECLERLIVLRPELAGYWRTTAAHQAKQLVACVTEKTALNKKYEVNGFASHYLAVAHRLLPNEGYDSLSRRCLEDCTRREHFYHLRRGLRIADLDPREKGDDMLDVYLCEAHVHWLAGYWKSRLQENKNLKIKQVLLIGDSISMGYLPFVQNLLKGRANVQRPDVNCESTLHGLQDIEKWLGENKWDVIHFNWGLHDMVRSRTENRDSAHIAGFPPQVPLPEYEKNLKKLVQRLKKTGAKLIWAATTPIPQGCMFRLSGEEVKYNEVALRVMKDENVPVDDLYAAAFPKLSELQDHEDVHFNSKGSELLAKAVAKSIIEQLNYE
;
A
#
# COMPACT_ATOMS: atom_id res chain seq x y z
N MET A 1 -48.36 -27.64 -7.03
CA MET A 1 -47.79 -26.30 -6.77
C MET A 1 -47.64 -26.02 -5.27
N GLN A 2 -48.63 -26.31 -4.43
CA GLN A 2 -48.54 -26.16 -2.96
C GLN A 2 -47.40 -27.00 -2.34
N GLN A 3 -47.30 -28.28 -2.70
CA GLN A 3 -46.29 -29.22 -2.17
C GLN A 3 -44.85 -28.93 -2.63
N LYS A 4 -44.68 -28.25 -3.79
CA LYS A 4 -43.37 -27.76 -4.25
C LYS A 4 -42.94 -26.48 -3.52
N LYS A 5 -43.90 -25.63 -3.12
CA LYS A 5 -43.65 -24.45 -2.28
C LYS A 5 -43.40 -24.81 -0.82
N GLU A 6 -44.06 -25.84 -0.30
CA GLU A 6 -43.83 -26.35 1.06
C GLU A 6 -42.45 -27.02 1.20
N ASN A 7 -41.99 -27.79 0.20
CA ASN A 7 -40.64 -28.39 0.23
C ASN A 7 -39.50 -27.35 0.20
N HIS A 8 -39.70 -26.22 -0.49
CA HIS A 8 -38.69 -25.17 -0.60
C HIS A 8 -38.47 -24.40 0.73
N MET A 9 -39.40 -24.52 1.68
CA MET A 9 -39.27 -23.87 3.00
C MET A 9 -38.32 -24.60 3.95
N GLU A 10 -38.05 -25.89 3.76
CA GLU A 10 -37.12 -26.66 4.60
C GLU A 10 -35.69 -26.72 4.03
N GLU A 11 -35.48 -26.18 2.83
CA GLU A 11 -34.18 -26.20 2.16
C GLU A 11 -33.16 -25.25 2.82
N MET A 12 -31.90 -25.66 2.75
CA MET A 12 -30.74 -24.90 3.25
C MET A 12 -30.02 -24.25 2.06
N THR A 13 -29.52 -23.02 2.25
CA THR A 13 -28.65 -22.39 1.25
C THR A 13 -27.40 -23.24 1.04
N THR A 14 -27.00 -23.42 -0.22
CA THR A 14 -25.83 -24.22 -0.63
C THR A 14 -25.07 -23.51 -1.73
N ASP A 15 -23.81 -23.85 -1.95
CA ASP A 15 -23.13 -23.48 -3.19
C ASP A 15 -23.86 -24.13 -4.38
N VAL A 16 -24.14 -23.33 -5.40
CA VAL A 16 -24.95 -23.72 -6.56
C VAL A 16 -24.17 -23.83 -7.87
N PHE A 17 -22.91 -23.36 -7.88
CA PHE A 17 -22.10 -23.37 -9.09
C PHE A 17 -21.47 -24.74 -9.33
N SER A 18 -21.72 -25.35 -10.48
CA SER A 18 -21.19 -26.68 -10.83
C SER A 18 -19.96 -26.66 -11.74
N GLY A 19 -19.53 -25.49 -12.20
CA GLY A 19 -18.37 -25.35 -13.09
C GLY A 19 -17.02 -25.38 -12.36
N ASP A 20 -15.95 -25.43 -13.16
CA ASP A 20 -14.57 -25.59 -12.67
C ASP A 20 -13.92 -24.28 -12.17
N PHE A 21 -14.47 -23.12 -12.54
CA PHE A 21 -13.95 -21.81 -12.12
C PHE A 21 -15.06 -20.81 -11.80
N PRO A 22 -15.05 -20.14 -10.63
CA PRO A 22 -14.06 -20.25 -9.56
C PRO A 22 -14.02 -21.65 -8.92
N PRO A 23 -12.85 -22.15 -8.48
CA PRO A 23 -12.75 -23.48 -7.88
C PRO A 23 -13.49 -23.52 -6.53
N VAL A 24 -13.90 -24.71 -6.09
CA VAL A 24 -14.57 -24.87 -4.77
C VAL A 24 -13.63 -24.46 -3.63
N SER A 25 -12.36 -24.88 -3.68
CA SER A 25 -11.32 -24.48 -2.73
C SER A 25 -10.47 -23.36 -3.33
N TYR A 26 -10.22 -22.31 -2.54
CA TYR A 26 -9.41 -21.17 -2.95
C TYR A 26 -7.93 -21.35 -2.60
N GLY A 27 -7.60 -22.34 -1.76
CA GLY A 27 -6.25 -22.62 -1.33
C GLY A 27 -6.18 -23.09 0.13
N SER A 28 -5.03 -23.63 0.50
CA SER A 28 -4.68 -24.05 1.86
C SER A 28 -3.84 -23.02 2.61
N THR A 29 -3.24 -22.07 1.88
CA THR A 29 -2.47 -20.96 2.43
C THR A 29 -3.05 -19.62 1.98
N LEU A 30 -2.85 -18.54 2.75
CA LEU A 30 -3.29 -17.20 2.36
C LEU A 30 -2.72 -16.75 1.00
N LYS A 31 -1.51 -17.18 0.64
CA LYS A 31 -0.92 -16.87 -0.68
C LYS A 31 -1.68 -17.57 -1.82
N GLU A 32 -2.08 -18.82 -1.64
CA GLU A 32 -2.89 -19.53 -2.63
C GLU A 32 -4.29 -18.91 -2.75
N VAL A 33 -4.90 -18.57 -1.61
CA VAL A 33 -6.19 -17.87 -1.56
C VAL A 33 -6.11 -16.52 -2.28
N GLU A 34 -5.06 -15.73 -2.05
CA GLU A 34 -4.83 -14.46 -2.75
C GLU A 34 -4.73 -14.63 -4.26
N ALA A 35 -4.00 -15.63 -4.72
CA ALA A 35 -3.83 -15.91 -6.14
C ALA A 35 -5.17 -16.28 -6.78
N THR A 36 -5.97 -17.12 -6.12
CA THR A 36 -7.30 -17.50 -6.59
C THR A 36 -8.24 -16.30 -6.62
N ILE A 37 -8.35 -15.55 -5.51
CA ILE A 37 -9.22 -14.38 -5.39
C ILE A 37 -8.87 -13.32 -6.44
N SER A 38 -7.57 -13.06 -6.68
CA SER A 38 -7.13 -12.14 -7.72
C SER A 38 -7.61 -12.57 -9.11
N GLN A 39 -7.53 -13.86 -9.44
CA GLN A 39 -8.07 -14.37 -10.70
C GLN A 39 -9.59 -14.25 -10.77
N VAL A 40 -10.30 -14.45 -9.66
CA VAL A 40 -11.76 -14.34 -9.62
C VAL A 40 -12.19 -12.90 -9.86
N VAL A 41 -11.57 -11.93 -9.19
CA VAL A 41 -11.84 -10.49 -9.43
C VAL A 41 -11.64 -10.13 -10.90
N GLU A 42 -10.53 -10.54 -11.50
CA GLU A 42 -10.20 -10.19 -12.89
C GLU A 42 -11.01 -10.95 -13.95
N ARG A 43 -11.41 -12.20 -13.69
CA ARG A 43 -12.10 -13.05 -14.69
C ARG A 43 -13.62 -13.04 -14.57
N VAL A 44 -14.16 -12.80 -13.38
CA VAL A 44 -15.60 -12.88 -13.09
C VAL A 44 -16.21 -11.49 -12.99
N PHE A 45 -15.55 -10.58 -12.27
CA PHE A 45 -16.16 -9.31 -11.87
C PHE A 45 -15.74 -8.13 -12.73
N ARG A 46 -14.49 -8.08 -13.20
CA ARG A 46 -14.04 -7.01 -14.10
C ARG A 46 -14.83 -7.06 -15.41
N ASP A 47 -15.36 -5.91 -15.82
CA ASP A 47 -16.03 -5.77 -17.10
C ASP A 47 -15.11 -5.29 -18.22
N ASP A 48 -15.66 -5.26 -19.44
CA ASP A 48 -14.92 -4.89 -20.65
C ASP A 48 -14.45 -3.43 -20.62
N ASP A 49 -15.12 -2.58 -19.85
CA ASP A 49 -14.74 -1.17 -19.62
C ASP A 49 -13.78 -1.00 -18.44
N GLY A 50 -13.44 -2.10 -17.76
CA GLY A 50 -12.48 -2.13 -16.66
C GLY A 50 -13.05 -1.78 -15.29
N ILE A 51 -14.34 -1.44 -15.14
CA ILE A 51 -14.93 -1.28 -13.81
C ILE A 51 -15.20 -2.67 -13.21
N LEU A 52 -15.20 -2.79 -11.89
CA LEU A 52 -15.63 -4.03 -11.24
C LEU A 52 -17.14 -4.01 -11.06
N ARG A 53 -17.80 -5.11 -11.44
CA ARG A 53 -19.17 -5.42 -11.02
C ARG A 53 -19.19 -5.73 -9.53
N SER A 54 -20.30 -5.37 -8.88
CA SER A 54 -20.57 -5.74 -7.49
C SER A 54 -20.98 -7.20 -7.41
N CYS A 55 -21.95 -7.62 -8.23
CA CYS A 55 -22.48 -8.98 -8.17
C CYS A 55 -22.51 -9.67 -9.52
N VAL A 56 -22.51 -11.01 -9.48
CA VAL A 56 -22.83 -11.87 -10.63
C VAL A 56 -23.80 -12.98 -10.21
N ASN A 57 -24.42 -13.63 -11.19
CA ASN A 57 -25.29 -14.78 -10.96
C ASN A 57 -24.47 -15.97 -10.44
N GLY A 58 -24.84 -16.52 -9.29
CA GLY A 58 -24.14 -17.61 -8.62
C GLY A 58 -24.20 -18.96 -9.33
N TYR A 59 -25.21 -19.22 -10.17
CA TYR A 59 -25.29 -20.46 -10.94
C TYR A 59 -24.40 -20.44 -12.18
N THR A 60 -24.16 -19.26 -12.75
CA THR A 60 -23.44 -19.14 -14.03
C THR A 60 -22.09 -18.46 -13.91
N MET A 61 -21.83 -17.76 -12.80
CA MET A 61 -20.68 -16.87 -12.58
C MET A 61 -20.55 -15.79 -13.66
N LYS A 62 -21.68 -15.39 -14.25
CA LYS A 62 -21.76 -14.35 -15.29
C LYS A 62 -22.63 -13.18 -14.80
N PRO A 63 -22.45 -11.97 -15.37
CA PRO A 63 -23.32 -10.84 -15.07
C PRO A 63 -24.80 -11.24 -15.22
N MET A 64 -25.63 -10.87 -14.25
CA MET A 64 -27.05 -11.17 -14.30
C MET A 64 -27.68 -10.50 -15.52
N ARG A 65 -28.56 -11.22 -16.18
CA ARG A 65 -29.38 -10.73 -17.28
C ARG A 65 -30.85 -10.72 -16.86
N VAL A 66 -31.67 -10.00 -17.61
CA VAL A 66 -33.11 -9.90 -17.31
C VAL A 66 -33.78 -11.27 -17.32
N GLU A 67 -33.31 -12.18 -18.18
CA GLU A 67 -33.77 -13.57 -18.22
C GLU A 67 -33.42 -14.40 -16.99
N ASP A 68 -32.43 -13.99 -16.18
CA ASP A 68 -32.05 -14.68 -14.95
C ASP A 68 -32.95 -14.31 -13.77
N VAL A 69 -33.67 -13.18 -13.86
CA VAL A 69 -34.45 -12.58 -12.76
C VAL A 69 -35.94 -12.80 -13.03
N LYS A 70 -36.40 -14.03 -12.84
CA LYS A 70 -37.77 -14.46 -13.21
C LYS A 70 -38.80 -14.25 -12.10
N ASP A 71 -38.37 -14.27 -10.85
CA ASP A 71 -39.28 -14.25 -9.70
C ASP A 71 -39.73 -12.84 -9.33
N ARG A 72 -38.97 -11.82 -9.74
CA ARG A 72 -39.21 -10.41 -9.38
C ARG A 72 -39.01 -9.46 -10.56
N PRO A 73 -39.83 -9.60 -11.62
CA PRO A 73 -39.67 -8.81 -12.82
C PRO A 73 -39.83 -7.31 -12.49
N GLN A 74 -38.93 -6.50 -13.06
CA GLN A 74 -38.91 -5.04 -12.91
C GLN A 74 -38.72 -4.56 -11.46
N GLY A 75 -38.18 -5.42 -10.58
CA GLY A 75 -37.91 -5.08 -9.19
C GLY A 75 -39.13 -5.13 -8.26
N LEU A 76 -40.28 -5.64 -8.72
CA LEU A 76 -41.47 -5.79 -7.86
C LEU A 76 -41.18 -6.72 -6.68
N GLY A 77 -41.49 -6.27 -5.46
CA GLY A 77 -41.21 -7.01 -4.22
C GLY A 77 -39.74 -7.04 -3.81
N THR A 78 -38.88 -6.22 -4.43
CA THR A 78 -37.45 -6.08 -4.08
C THR A 78 -37.16 -4.78 -3.35
N PHE A 79 -35.91 -4.62 -2.87
CA PHE A 79 -35.40 -3.35 -2.34
C PHE A 79 -35.46 -2.19 -3.34
N VAL A 80 -35.49 -2.48 -4.65
CA VAL A 80 -35.43 -1.46 -5.71
C VAL A 80 -36.77 -1.15 -6.36
N GLU A 81 -37.88 -1.69 -5.85
CA GLU A 81 -39.22 -1.48 -6.41
C GLU A 81 -39.51 0.02 -6.61
N ASN A 82 -39.28 0.81 -5.57
CA ASN A 82 -39.54 2.25 -5.54
C ASN A 82 -38.30 3.11 -5.81
N SER A 83 -37.21 2.50 -6.27
CA SER A 83 -35.97 3.22 -6.60
C SER A 83 -36.07 4.05 -7.87
N SER A 84 -35.13 4.97 -8.04
CA SER A 84 -34.90 5.75 -9.26
C SER A 84 -33.99 5.02 -10.26
N ILE A 85 -33.77 3.72 -10.08
CA ILE A 85 -33.05 2.88 -11.05
C ILE A 85 -33.87 2.78 -12.34
N PRO A 86 -33.26 2.86 -13.53
CA PRO A 86 -33.96 2.66 -14.80
C PRO A 86 -34.74 1.34 -14.81
N ARG A 87 -35.95 1.37 -15.36
CA ARG A 87 -36.85 0.18 -15.35
C ARG A 87 -36.21 -1.05 -16.01
N SER A 88 -35.38 -0.84 -17.03
CA SER A 88 -34.61 -1.88 -17.71
C SER A 88 -33.48 -2.46 -16.85
N ALA A 89 -32.92 -1.68 -15.94
CA ALA A 89 -31.82 -2.08 -15.06
C ALA A 89 -32.29 -2.62 -13.71
N LYS A 90 -33.51 -2.30 -13.25
CA LYS A 90 -34.08 -2.79 -11.98
C LYS A 90 -33.94 -4.30 -11.75
N PRO A 91 -34.17 -5.20 -12.72
CA PRO A 91 -33.99 -6.64 -12.48
C PRO A 91 -32.54 -7.01 -12.16
N ILE A 92 -31.56 -6.29 -12.71
CA ILE A 92 -30.13 -6.64 -12.68
C ILE A 92 -29.29 -5.63 -11.89
N TRP A 93 -29.93 -4.83 -11.04
CA TRP A 93 -29.32 -3.68 -10.36
C TRP A 93 -28.07 -4.03 -9.54
N THR A 94 -28.06 -5.22 -8.93
CA THR A 94 -26.95 -5.75 -8.13
C THR A 94 -25.66 -5.91 -8.94
N ASN A 95 -25.71 -6.03 -10.28
CA ASN A 95 -24.50 -6.09 -11.11
C ASN A 95 -23.55 -4.91 -10.83
N TYR A 96 -24.09 -3.71 -10.59
CA TYR A 96 -23.27 -2.49 -10.49
C TYR A 96 -23.57 -1.63 -9.25
N GLU A 97 -24.45 -2.07 -8.36
CA GLU A 97 -24.86 -1.33 -7.15
C GLU A 97 -23.68 -0.74 -6.37
N ASN A 98 -22.65 -1.56 -6.13
CA ASN A 98 -21.45 -1.17 -5.40
C ASN A 98 -20.20 -1.16 -6.30
N ALA A 99 -20.35 -0.92 -7.60
CA ALA A 99 -19.23 -0.98 -8.55
C ALA A 99 -18.09 -0.02 -8.18
N GLY A 100 -18.42 1.18 -7.68
CA GLY A 100 -17.41 2.13 -7.21
C GLY A 100 -16.75 1.67 -5.90
N GLN A 101 -17.49 1.09 -4.96
CA GLN A 101 -16.92 0.51 -3.73
C GLN A 101 -15.97 -0.63 -4.05
N ALA A 102 -16.38 -1.56 -4.91
CA ALA A 102 -15.56 -2.69 -5.34
C ALA A 102 -14.26 -2.19 -6.02
N SER A 103 -14.38 -1.25 -6.95
CA SER A 103 -13.24 -0.72 -7.70
C SER A 103 -12.28 0.11 -6.83
N GLY A 104 -12.80 0.90 -5.89
CA GLY A 104 -12.02 1.68 -4.93
C GLY A 104 -11.22 0.79 -3.97
N ASN A 105 -11.86 -0.22 -3.38
CA ASN A 105 -11.21 -1.17 -2.49
C ASN A 105 -10.20 -2.08 -3.22
N TYR A 106 -10.49 -2.46 -4.47
CA TYR A 106 -9.51 -3.17 -5.28
C TYR A 106 -8.29 -2.30 -5.59
N LEU A 107 -8.50 -1.00 -5.86
CA LEU A 107 -7.41 -0.06 -6.08
C LEU A 107 -6.54 0.10 -4.81
N GLU A 108 -7.13 0.16 -3.62
CA GLU A 108 -6.40 0.09 -2.33
C GLU A 108 -5.54 -1.18 -2.24
N ALA A 109 -6.11 -2.35 -2.56
CA ALA A 109 -5.40 -3.63 -2.54
C ALA A 109 -4.23 -3.67 -3.54
N LEU A 110 -4.43 -3.19 -4.77
CA LEU A 110 -3.40 -3.12 -5.80
C LEU A 110 -2.27 -2.16 -5.42
N CYS A 111 -2.59 -1.00 -4.84
CA CYS A 111 -1.58 -0.05 -4.35
C CYS A 111 -0.73 -0.68 -3.22
N ALA A 112 -1.36 -1.45 -2.33
CA ALA A 112 -0.65 -2.17 -1.28
C ALA A 112 0.24 -3.30 -1.86
N LYS A 113 -0.29 -4.09 -2.79
CA LYS A 113 0.44 -5.15 -3.49
C LYS A 113 1.65 -4.61 -4.25
N ALA A 114 1.49 -3.51 -4.99
CA ALA A 114 2.55 -2.91 -5.78
C ALA A 114 3.70 -2.40 -4.91
N GLN A 115 3.40 -1.81 -3.75
CA GLN A 115 4.43 -1.39 -2.80
C GLN A 115 5.27 -2.54 -2.25
N ILE A 116 4.69 -3.73 -2.10
CA ILE A 116 5.40 -4.92 -1.60
C ILE A 116 6.18 -5.60 -2.71
N THR A 117 5.56 -5.77 -3.87
CA THR A 117 6.07 -6.64 -4.94
C THR A 117 6.91 -5.91 -5.98
N GLY A 118 6.73 -4.60 -6.15
CA GLY A 118 7.34 -3.84 -7.24
C GLY A 118 6.89 -4.27 -8.65
N ASP A 119 5.87 -5.12 -8.75
CA ASP A 119 5.44 -5.71 -10.02
C ASP A 119 4.76 -4.68 -10.93
N ALA A 120 5.33 -4.47 -12.11
CA ALA A 120 4.82 -3.55 -13.12
C ALA A 120 3.42 -3.93 -13.62
N GLN A 121 3.05 -5.22 -13.62
CA GLN A 121 1.72 -5.67 -14.01
C GLN A 121 0.65 -5.22 -13.02
N VAL A 122 0.98 -5.21 -11.72
CA VAL A 122 0.07 -4.72 -10.67
C VAL A 122 -0.20 -3.23 -10.84
N ARG A 123 0.83 -2.44 -11.19
CA ARG A 123 0.65 -1.02 -11.52
C ARG A 123 -0.29 -0.84 -12.71
N GLU A 124 -0.15 -1.63 -13.76
CA GLU A 124 -1.02 -1.53 -14.95
C GLU A 124 -2.48 -1.89 -14.62
N LEU A 125 -2.71 -2.90 -13.77
CA LEU A 125 -4.06 -3.20 -13.28
C LEU A 125 -4.66 -2.06 -12.46
N ALA A 126 -3.83 -1.38 -11.64
CA ALA A 126 -4.26 -0.24 -10.85
C ALA A 126 -4.64 0.94 -11.77
N ARG A 127 -3.80 1.22 -12.77
CA ARG A 127 -4.05 2.23 -13.80
C ARG A 127 -5.36 1.98 -14.55
N ARG A 128 -5.61 0.74 -15.01
CA ARG A 128 -6.87 0.36 -15.67
C ARG A 128 -8.11 0.59 -14.78
N THR A 129 -7.97 0.35 -13.48
CA THR A 129 -9.04 0.61 -12.51
C THR A 129 -9.29 2.12 -12.34
N VAL A 130 -8.23 2.93 -12.32
CA VAL A 130 -8.33 4.40 -12.35
C VAL A 130 -9.01 4.88 -13.63
N ASP A 131 -8.61 4.38 -14.80
CA ASP A 131 -9.21 4.77 -16.10
C ASP A 131 -10.73 4.52 -16.14
N ALA A 132 -11.19 3.41 -15.57
CA ALA A 132 -12.62 3.09 -15.49
C ALA A 132 -13.37 4.09 -14.59
N ILE A 133 -12.78 4.46 -13.46
CA ILE A 133 -13.33 5.51 -12.57
C ILE A 133 -13.36 6.87 -13.29
N VAL A 134 -12.29 7.23 -14.02
CA VAL A 134 -12.25 8.46 -14.82
C VAL A 134 -13.35 8.46 -15.86
N THR A 135 -13.52 7.34 -16.59
CA THR A 135 -14.56 7.20 -17.62
C THR A 135 -15.96 7.42 -17.05
N LEU A 136 -16.27 6.80 -15.91
CA LEU A 136 -17.55 7.01 -15.23
C LEU A 136 -17.75 8.48 -14.84
N TRP A 137 -16.74 9.11 -14.24
CA TRP A 137 -16.81 10.51 -13.84
C TRP A 137 -16.96 11.48 -15.02
N GLU A 138 -16.27 11.24 -16.14
CA GLU A 138 -16.39 12.06 -17.35
C GLU A 138 -17.78 11.92 -17.99
N ASN A 139 -18.30 10.69 -18.09
CA ASN A 139 -19.63 10.43 -18.62
C ASN A 139 -20.72 11.04 -17.72
N ALA A 140 -20.56 10.94 -16.39
CA ALA A 140 -21.47 11.53 -15.42
C ALA A 140 -21.52 13.06 -15.53
N ALA A 141 -20.37 13.71 -15.74
CA ALA A 141 -20.32 15.16 -15.95
C ALA A 141 -21.05 15.63 -17.22
N ALA A 142 -21.17 14.76 -18.23
CA ALA A 142 -21.89 15.03 -19.47
C ALA A 142 -23.41 14.75 -19.37
N ALA A 143 -23.85 14.00 -18.36
CA ALA A 143 -25.26 13.69 -18.15
C ALA A 143 -26.05 14.96 -17.79
N LYS A 144 -27.29 15.05 -18.29
CA LYS A 144 -28.20 16.17 -18.02
C LYS A 144 -29.48 15.63 -17.39
N HIS A 145 -29.60 15.81 -16.09
CA HIS A 145 -30.75 15.32 -15.33
C HIS A 145 -31.65 16.47 -14.90
N PRO A 146 -32.91 16.51 -15.37
CA PRO A 146 -33.81 17.64 -15.11
C PRO A 146 -34.18 17.79 -13.63
N ASN A 147 -34.00 16.74 -12.82
CA ASN A 147 -34.44 16.68 -11.43
C ASN A 147 -33.28 16.60 -10.41
N GLY A 148 -32.06 17.00 -10.80
CA GLY A 148 -30.86 16.90 -9.97
C GLY A 148 -30.08 15.60 -10.18
N GLY A 149 -28.91 15.50 -9.52
CA GLY A 149 -27.98 14.38 -9.72
C GLY A 149 -27.19 14.49 -11.02
N SER A 150 -26.69 15.67 -11.40
CA SER A 150 -25.84 15.83 -12.58
C SER A 150 -24.76 16.88 -12.35
N GLY A 151 -23.88 17.05 -13.34
CA GLY A 151 -22.82 18.05 -13.33
C GLY A 151 -21.47 17.50 -12.86
N ARG A 152 -20.46 18.36 -12.96
CA ARG A 152 -19.08 18.00 -12.60
C ARG A 152 -19.01 17.63 -11.12
N GLY A 153 -18.48 16.45 -10.81
CA GLY A 153 -18.34 15.97 -9.44
C GLY A 153 -19.51 15.12 -8.95
N TRP A 154 -20.60 15.02 -9.71
CA TRP A 154 -21.57 13.95 -9.49
C TRP A 154 -21.02 12.61 -10.01
N PHE A 155 -21.18 11.56 -9.21
CA PHE A 155 -20.66 10.21 -9.46
C PHE A 155 -21.78 9.19 -9.17
N PRO A 156 -22.45 8.66 -10.22
CA PRO A 156 -23.61 7.77 -10.06
C PRO A 156 -23.26 6.36 -9.68
N LYS A 157 -24.26 5.64 -9.16
CA LYS A 157 -24.33 4.18 -9.27
C LYS A 157 -24.56 3.79 -10.75
N PRO A 158 -23.63 3.09 -11.41
CA PRO A 158 -23.69 2.86 -12.85
C PRO A 158 -24.51 1.60 -13.18
N TYR A 159 -25.80 1.56 -12.85
CA TYR A 159 -26.63 0.35 -12.94
C TYR A 159 -26.68 -0.31 -14.33
N ALA A 160 -26.42 0.46 -15.39
CA ALA A 160 -26.34 -0.03 -16.78
C ALA A 160 -24.89 -0.04 -17.34
N GLY A 161 -23.88 0.03 -16.47
CA GLY A 161 -22.47 0.17 -16.84
C GLY A 161 -22.01 1.62 -16.95
N ILE A 162 -20.70 1.83 -17.05
CA ILE A 162 -20.10 3.17 -16.91
C ILE A 162 -20.28 4.09 -18.12
N ARG A 163 -20.74 3.55 -19.26
CA ARG A 163 -21.02 4.31 -20.48
C ARG A 163 -22.48 4.75 -20.60
N ASP A 164 -23.39 4.10 -19.88
CA ASP A 164 -24.83 4.39 -19.93
C ASP A 164 -25.30 4.97 -18.60
N VAL A 165 -25.02 6.25 -18.40
CA VAL A 165 -25.35 6.99 -17.17
C VAL A 165 -26.48 8.00 -17.36
N GLY A 166 -27.09 8.05 -18.55
CA GLY A 166 -28.07 9.06 -18.93
C GLY A 166 -29.36 9.01 -18.11
N GLU A 167 -29.74 7.83 -17.63
CA GLU A 167 -30.92 7.62 -16.77
C GLU A 167 -30.55 7.24 -15.33
N MET A 168 -29.28 7.38 -14.93
CA MET A 168 -28.86 7.14 -13.55
C MET A 168 -29.10 8.40 -12.73
N TYR A 169 -29.81 8.28 -11.61
CA TYR A 169 -30.04 9.42 -10.71
C TYR A 169 -29.45 9.20 -9.32
N GLU A 170 -29.09 7.96 -9.01
CA GLU A 170 -28.73 7.58 -7.65
C GLU A 170 -27.23 7.65 -7.41
N CYS A 171 -26.88 8.06 -6.20
CA CYS A 171 -25.51 8.08 -5.71
C CYS A 171 -25.49 7.89 -4.18
N SER A 172 -24.39 7.41 -3.63
CA SER A 172 -24.29 7.11 -2.20
C SER A 172 -22.92 7.47 -1.62
N ALA A 173 -22.90 7.89 -0.35
CA ALA A 173 -21.69 8.40 0.29
C ALA A 173 -20.55 7.35 0.39
N ASP A 174 -20.90 6.08 0.60
CA ASP A 174 -19.97 4.96 0.65
C ASP A 174 -19.24 4.75 -0.69
N GLN A 175 -19.97 4.77 -1.81
CA GLN A 175 -19.36 4.66 -3.14
C GLN A 175 -18.33 5.77 -3.40
N TYR A 176 -18.66 7.02 -3.06
CA TYR A 176 -17.71 8.11 -3.17
C TYR A 176 -16.52 7.92 -2.24
N CYS A 177 -16.76 7.44 -1.02
CA CYS A 177 -15.72 7.23 -0.03
C CYS A 177 -14.66 6.25 -0.51
N ASP A 178 -15.07 5.05 -0.90
CA ASP A 178 -14.16 3.99 -1.32
C ASP A 178 -13.39 4.37 -2.60
N VAL A 179 -14.07 5.04 -3.56
CA VAL A 179 -13.39 5.60 -4.73
C VAL A 179 -12.37 6.66 -4.33
N THR A 180 -12.71 7.57 -3.41
CA THR A 180 -11.80 8.62 -2.94
C THR A 180 -10.60 8.02 -2.19
N LEU A 181 -10.80 7.00 -1.35
CA LEU A 181 -9.73 6.27 -0.67
C LEU A 181 -8.79 5.59 -1.68
N GLY A 182 -9.34 4.81 -2.61
CA GLY A 182 -8.57 4.14 -3.66
C GLY A 182 -7.77 5.11 -4.54
N LEU A 183 -8.40 6.18 -5.04
CA LEU A 183 -7.72 7.20 -5.85
C LEU A 183 -6.63 7.91 -5.05
N HIS A 184 -6.89 8.26 -3.79
CA HIS A 184 -5.88 8.88 -2.93
C HIS A 184 -4.71 7.92 -2.65
N SER A 185 -4.96 6.62 -2.45
CA SER A 185 -3.91 5.60 -2.35
C SER A 185 -3.05 5.53 -3.59
N TYR A 186 -3.66 5.49 -4.78
CA TYR A 186 -2.95 5.50 -6.05
C TYR A 186 -2.12 6.77 -6.23
N TYR A 187 -2.70 7.94 -5.89
CA TYR A 187 -2.05 9.24 -5.92
C TYR A 187 -0.73 9.26 -5.14
N ILE A 188 -0.73 8.73 -3.91
CA ILE A 188 0.46 8.78 -3.04
C ILE A 188 1.50 7.70 -3.35
N THR A 189 1.17 6.69 -4.16
CA THR A 189 2.03 5.50 -4.36
C THR A 189 2.47 5.25 -5.79
N LEU A 190 1.55 5.29 -6.76
CA LEU A 190 1.78 4.80 -8.12
C LEU A 190 1.60 5.85 -9.21
N ALA A 191 0.87 6.92 -8.92
CA ALA A 191 0.49 7.93 -9.90
C ALA A 191 1.69 8.72 -10.44
N SER A 192 1.73 8.88 -11.75
CA SER A 192 2.51 9.90 -12.44
C SER A 192 1.93 11.30 -12.19
N GLU A 193 2.69 12.34 -12.50
CA GLU A 193 2.24 13.73 -12.33
C GLU A 193 0.98 14.07 -13.13
N GLN A 194 0.78 13.45 -14.30
CA GLN A 194 -0.44 13.65 -15.08
C GLN A 194 -1.65 12.99 -14.41
N GLU A 195 -1.48 11.75 -13.92
CA GLU A 195 -2.52 11.02 -13.20
C GLU A 195 -2.89 11.73 -11.89
N LYS A 196 -1.89 12.27 -11.17
CA LYS A 196 -2.11 13.06 -9.96
C LYS A 196 -3.02 14.26 -10.20
N ARG A 197 -2.76 15.05 -11.25
CA ARG A 197 -3.60 16.20 -11.62
C ARG A 197 -5.04 15.78 -11.93
N LYS A 198 -5.22 14.65 -12.62
CA LYS A 198 -6.56 14.12 -12.94
C LYS A 198 -7.29 13.67 -11.67
N ILE A 199 -6.59 13.01 -10.74
CA ILE A 199 -7.15 12.58 -9.45
C ILE A 199 -7.55 13.78 -8.59
N GLU A 200 -6.70 14.80 -8.50
CA GLU A 200 -7.02 16.06 -7.82
C GLU A 200 -8.29 16.69 -8.40
N GLU A 201 -8.40 16.76 -9.74
CA GLU A 201 -9.57 17.28 -10.44
C GLU A 201 -10.85 16.52 -10.08
N ILE A 202 -10.80 15.18 -10.02
CA ILE A 202 -11.92 14.32 -9.67
C ILE A 202 -12.37 14.57 -8.22
N VAL A 203 -11.46 14.42 -7.27
CA VAL A 203 -11.80 14.50 -5.83
C VAL A 203 -12.20 15.92 -5.41
N ILE A 204 -11.55 16.95 -5.95
CA ILE A 204 -11.98 18.35 -5.73
C ILE A 204 -13.40 18.54 -6.26
N SER A 205 -13.72 17.98 -7.44
CA SER A 205 -15.08 18.08 -7.97
C SER A 205 -16.10 17.34 -7.11
N PHE A 206 -15.76 16.20 -6.49
CA PHE A 206 -16.63 15.51 -5.53
C PHE A 206 -16.93 16.40 -4.32
N ALA A 207 -15.91 17.05 -3.75
CA ALA A 207 -16.07 17.95 -2.62
C ALA A 207 -16.92 19.17 -2.97
N ASP A 208 -16.67 19.78 -4.14
CA ASP A 208 -17.48 20.88 -4.67
C ASP A 208 -18.94 20.47 -4.83
N TRP A 209 -19.20 19.33 -5.48
CA TRP A 209 -20.55 18.86 -5.75
C TRP A 209 -21.33 18.59 -4.46
N TRP A 210 -20.76 17.83 -3.53
CA TRP A 210 -21.43 17.52 -2.26
C TRP A 210 -21.71 18.77 -1.43
N TYR A 211 -20.77 19.72 -1.39
CA TYR A 211 -20.98 20.99 -0.70
C TYR A 211 -22.13 21.80 -1.34
N ASP A 212 -22.13 21.93 -2.67
CA ASP A 212 -23.12 22.74 -3.40
C ASP A 212 -24.53 22.12 -3.34
N HIS A 213 -24.64 20.83 -3.04
CA HIS A 213 -25.89 20.09 -2.86
C HIS A 213 -26.28 19.90 -1.39
N ASP A 214 -25.65 20.63 -0.46
CA ASP A 214 -25.93 20.54 0.98
C ASP A 214 -25.80 19.11 1.54
N TYR A 215 -24.85 18.36 1.01
CA TYR A 215 -24.64 16.94 1.29
C TYR A 215 -25.91 16.09 1.06
N CYS A 216 -26.69 16.43 0.03
CA CYS A 216 -27.88 15.70 -0.40
C CYS A 216 -27.64 14.94 -1.70
N GLY A 217 -28.17 13.72 -1.79
CA GLY A 217 -28.20 12.92 -3.01
C GLY A 217 -29.52 12.15 -3.13
N VAL A 218 -29.71 11.43 -4.24
CA VAL A 218 -30.84 10.50 -4.40
C VAL A 218 -30.32 9.08 -4.21
N TYR A 219 -31.01 8.26 -3.43
CA TYR A 219 -30.65 6.85 -3.25
C TYR A 219 -31.91 6.04 -2.96
N LEU A 220 -32.06 4.91 -3.66
CA LEU A 220 -33.27 4.08 -3.63
C LEU A 220 -34.56 4.90 -3.78
N GLY A 221 -34.54 5.86 -4.72
CA GLY A 221 -35.68 6.70 -5.07
C GLY A 221 -35.99 7.83 -4.09
N GLN A 222 -35.19 8.01 -3.03
CA GLN A 222 -35.41 9.02 -2.01
C GLN A 222 -34.29 10.06 -1.98
N ALA A 223 -34.65 11.32 -1.73
CA ALA A 223 -33.66 12.35 -1.41
C ALA A 223 -33.11 12.12 0.01
N ILE A 224 -31.80 11.95 0.13
CA ILE A 224 -31.09 11.70 1.38
C ILE A 224 -30.15 12.87 1.67
N TRP A 225 -30.41 13.58 2.76
CA TRP A 225 -29.47 14.55 3.34
C TRP A 225 -28.59 13.82 4.35
N TRP A 226 -27.37 13.47 3.96
CA TRP A 226 -26.47 12.66 4.79
C TRP A 226 -26.17 13.31 6.14
N LYS A 227 -26.09 14.64 6.18
CA LYS A 227 -25.87 15.41 7.41
C LYS A 227 -27.07 15.45 8.38
N ARG A 228 -28.23 14.95 7.95
CA ARG A 228 -29.48 14.90 8.75
C ARG A 228 -29.83 13.48 9.18
N LEU A 229 -29.04 12.48 8.79
CA LEU A 229 -29.22 11.11 9.26
C LEU A 229 -28.76 11.00 10.72
N GLU A 230 -29.54 10.33 11.56
CA GLU A 230 -29.13 10.04 12.93
C GLU A 230 -28.05 8.95 12.94
N GLY A 231 -26.94 9.19 13.64
CA GLY A 231 -25.94 8.14 13.94
C GLY A 231 -25.19 7.56 12.73
N HIS A 232 -25.04 8.30 11.63
CA HIS A 232 -24.42 7.77 10.40
C HIS A 232 -22.89 8.00 10.32
N SER A 233 -22.13 7.21 11.08
CA SER A 233 -20.66 7.36 11.23
C SER A 233 -19.89 7.36 9.91
N LEU A 234 -20.31 6.54 8.94
CA LEU A 234 -19.68 6.47 7.62
C LEU A 234 -19.71 7.83 6.92
N ALA A 235 -20.86 8.50 6.93
CA ALA A 235 -21.02 9.79 6.24
C ALA A 235 -20.17 10.86 6.94
N ALA A 236 -20.24 10.92 8.27
CA ALA A 236 -19.44 11.86 9.05
C ALA A 236 -17.94 11.67 8.80
N GLY A 237 -17.45 10.42 8.84
CA GLY A 237 -16.05 10.10 8.58
C GLY A 237 -15.63 10.48 7.17
N PHE A 238 -16.43 10.10 6.17
CA PHE A 238 -16.14 10.38 4.76
C PHE A 238 -16.12 11.89 4.48
N PHE A 239 -17.14 12.65 4.87
CA PHE A 239 -17.22 14.06 4.49
C PHE A 239 -16.22 14.95 5.25
N LEU A 240 -15.82 14.59 6.48
CA LEU A 240 -14.64 15.17 7.13
C LEU A 240 -13.38 14.93 6.28
N TYR A 241 -13.15 13.69 5.88
CA TYR A 241 -11.99 13.29 5.08
C TYR A 241 -11.98 13.97 3.70
N LEU A 242 -13.09 13.95 2.97
CA LEU A 242 -13.22 14.54 1.64
C LEU A 242 -12.89 16.03 1.65
N ASN A 243 -13.48 16.78 2.58
CA ASN A 243 -13.23 18.23 2.69
C ASN A 243 -11.78 18.53 3.11
N ALA A 244 -11.22 17.76 4.04
CA ALA A 244 -9.82 17.92 4.44
C ALA A 244 -8.85 17.64 3.28
N LEU A 245 -9.11 16.58 2.51
CA LEU A 245 -8.29 16.21 1.35
C LEU A 245 -8.38 17.27 0.25
N ALA A 246 -9.61 17.67 -0.13
CA ALA A 246 -9.82 18.71 -1.13
C ALA A 246 -9.18 20.05 -0.72
N TYR A 247 -9.29 20.44 0.56
CA TYR A 247 -8.60 21.62 1.08
C TYR A 247 -7.08 21.52 1.00
N SER A 248 -6.50 20.34 1.24
CA SER A 248 -5.05 20.14 1.16
C SER A 248 -4.48 20.33 -0.25
N TRP A 249 -5.28 20.04 -1.28
CA TRP A 249 -4.90 20.23 -2.70
C TRP A 249 -5.32 21.60 -3.25
N LYS A 250 -6.46 22.13 -2.80
CA LYS A 250 -6.99 23.43 -3.22
C LYS A 250 -7.55 24.19 -2.01
N PRO A 251 -6.70 24.89 -1.25
CA PRO A 251 -7.14 25.67 -0.10
C PRO A 251 -8.18 26.72 -0.49
N CYS A 252 -9.38 26.61 0.05
CA CYS A 252 -10.43 27.61 -0.15
C CYS A 252 -11.46 27.59 0.99
N ARG A 253 -12.19 28.70 1.15
CA ARG A 253 -13.20 28.86 2.21
C ARG A 253 -14.29 27.80 2.14
N LYS A 254 -14.65 27.32 0.93
CA LYS A 254 -15.69 26.31 0.73
C LYS A 254 -15.34 25.00 1.45
N PHE A 255 -14.17 24.43 1.17
CA PHE A 255 -13.77 23.15 1.78
C PHE A 255 -13.43 23.28 3.26
N GLN A 256 -12.88 24.42 3.68
CA GLN A 256 -12.70 24.72 5.10
C GLN A 256 -14.05 24.72 5.83
N HIS A 257 -15.04 25.45 5.31
CA HIS A 257 -16.38 25.51 5.89
C HIS A 257 -17.08 24.15 5.84
N GLY A 258 -16.92 23.40 4.74
CA GLY A 258 -17.44 22.04 4.63
C GLY A 258 -16.89 21.11 5.72
N PHE A 259 -15.59 21.20 6.01
CA PHE A 259 -14.99 20.48 7.12
C PHE A 259 -15.55 20.92 8.49
N GLU A 260 -15.69 22.23 8.71
CA GLU A 260 -16.23 22.80 9.95
C GLU A 260 -17.65 22.31 10.23
N ILE A 261 -18.54 22.29 9.22
CA ILE A 261 -19.90 21.75 9.33
C ILE A 261 -19.89 20.30 9.84
N TRP A 262 -19.08 19.45 9.23
CA TRP A 262 -19.03 18.04 9.63
C TRP A 262 -18.32 17.82 10.97
N LEU A 263 -17.42 18.73 11.36
CA LEU A 263 -16.80 18.71 12.68
C LEU A 263 -17.80 19.07 13.78
N GLU A 264 -18.75 19.96 13.52
CA GLU A 264 -19.87 20.22 14.44
C GLU A 264 -20.78 18.98 14.61
N LEU A 265 -20.86 18.14 13.58
CA LEU A 265 -21.62 16.89 13.58
C LEU A 265 -20.81 15.65 14.02
N LYS A 266 -19.63 15.84 14.60
CA LYS A 266 -18.70 14.75 14.95
C LYS A 266 -19.28 13.70 15.90
N GLU A 267 -20.34 14.00 16.66
CA GLU A 267 -21.04 13.01 17.49
C GLU A 267 -21.66 11.87 16.66
N MET A 268 -21.94 12.09 15.37
CA MET A 268 -22.35 11.04 14.43
C MET A 268 -21.28 9.93 14.29
N LEU A 269 -20.03 10.21 14.64
CA LEU A 269 -18.94 9.23 14.67
C LEU A 269 -19.00 8.29 15.89
N TYR A 270 -19.97 8.44 16.80
CA TYR A 270 -20.12 7.59 17.98
C TYR A 270 -21.50 6.93 17.98
N PRO A 271 -21.74 5.95 17.09
CA PRO A 271 -23.00 5.22 17.11
C PRO A 271 -23.12 4.46 18.45
N PRO A 272 -24.33 4.38 19.02
CA PRO A 272 -24.55 3.72 20.31
C PRO A 272 -24.43 2.20 20.22
N GLU A 273 -24.70 1.63 19.05
CA GLU A 273 -24.67 0.19 18.77
C GLU A 273 -23.87 -0.09 17.48
N PRO A 274 -23.36 -1.32 17.29
CA PRO A 274 -22.72 -1.72 16.04
C PRO A 274 -23.69 -1.59 14.86
N ILE A 275 -23.28 -0.91 13.78
CA ILE A 275 -24.13 -0.68 12.61
C ILE A 275 -23.98 -1.84 11.63
N TRP A 276 -22.78 -1.95 11.06
CA TRP A 276 -22.38 -2.94 10.07
C TRP A 276 -20.88 -2.85 9.87
N VAL A 277 -20.25 -3.89 9.34
CA VAL A 277 -18.81 -3.93 9.10
C VAL A 277 -18.31 -2.72 8.30
N CYS A 278 -18.98 -2.35 7.20
CA CYS A 278 -18.60 -1.13 6.46
C CYS A 278 -18.99 0.16 7.19
N GLY A 279 -20.14 0.16 7.89
CA GLY A 279 -20.62 1.33 8.64
C GLY A 279 -19.67 1.78 9.75
N ASN A 280 -18.96 0.81 10.36
CA ASN A 280 -17.94 1.06 11.36
C ASN A 280 -16.51 1.03 10.79
N GLY A 281 -16.27 0.32 9.70
CA GLY A 281 -14.96 0.15 9.07
C GLY A 281 -14.48 1.35 8.22
N ILE A 282 -15.35 1.88 7.35
CA ILE A 282 -15.03 3.05 6.51
C ILE A 282 -14.59 4.26 7.34
N PRO A 283 -15.27 4.62 8.45
CA PRO A 283 -14.78 5.65 9.36
C PRO A 283 -13.33 5.47 9.79
N ILE A 284 -12.88 4.24 10.07
CA ILE A 284 -11.50 3.96 10.51
C ILE A 284 -10.50 4.35 9.42
N GLU A 285 -10.78 4.04 8.15
CA GLU A 285 -9.93 4.43 7.02
C GLU A 285 -9.89 5.96 6.82
N CYS A 286 -11.04 6.61 6.91
CA CYS A 286 -11.13 8.07 6.83
C CYS A 286 -10.34 8.75 7.96
N LEU A 287 -10.49 8.25 9.19
CA LEU A 287 -9.80 8.78 10.37
C LEU A 287 -8.28 8.62 10.27
N GLU A 288 -7.81 7.53 9.69
CA GLU A 288 -6.39 7.35 9.40
C GLU A 288 -5.82 8.44 8.50
N ARG A 289 -6.55 8.78 7.43
CA ARG A 289 -6.14 9.88 6.53
C ARG A 289 -6.24 11.23 7.22
N LEU A 290 -7.27 11.43 8.04
CA LEU A 290 -7.46 12.65 8.80
C LEU A 290 -6.35 12.92 9.82
N ILE A 291 -5.72 11.89 10.40
CA ILE A 291 -4.54 12.07 11.27
C ILE A 291 -3.39 12.75 10.53
N VAL A 292 -3.22 12.46 9.24
CA VAL A 292 -2.18 13.08 8.41
C VAL A 292 -2.60 14.47 7.92
N LEU A 293 -3.86 14.60 7.47
CA LEU A 293 -4.37 15.83 6.88
C LEU A 293 -4.65 16.93 7.93
N ARG A 294 -5.04 16.53 9.14
CA ARG A 294 -5.46 17.40 10.26
C ARG A 294 -4.78 16.95 11.56
N PRO A 295 -3.43 17.05 11.65
CA PRO A 295 -2.65 16.51 12.76
C PRO A 295 -2.97 17.18 14.10
N GLU A 296 -3.49 18.42 14.09
CA GLU A 296 -3.94 19.12 15.30
C GLU A 296 -5.14 18.47 15.98
N LEU A 297 -5.87 17.60 15.27
CA LEU A 297 -6.98 16.80 15.80
C LEU A 297 -6.63 15.32 15.94
N ALA A 298 -5.37 14.92 15.75
CA ALA A 298 -4.95 13.52 15.74
C ALA A 298 -5.33 12.74 17.01
N GLY A 299 -5.26 13.37 18.19
CA GLY A 299 -5.68 12.74 19.45
C GLY A 299 -7.17 12.39 19.49
N TYR A 300 -8.01 13.27 18.93
CA TYR A 300 -9.44 13.00 18.79
C TYR A 300 -9.69 11.87 17.78
N TRP A 301 -9.05 11.91 16.60
CA TRP A 301 -9.21 10.88 15.59
C TRP A 301 -8.83 9.48 16.06
N ARG A 302 -7.74 9.35 16.84
CA ARG A 302 -7.35 8.06 17.43
C ARG A 302 -8.37 7.55 18.43
N THR A 303 -8.91 8.43 19.28
CA THR A 303 -9.98 8.07 20.22
C THR A 303 -11.24 7.61 19.48
N THR A 304 -11.64 8.31 18.42
CA THR A 304 -12.78 7.92 17.59
C THR A 304 -12.53 6.61 16.85
N ALA A 305 -11.32 6.40 16.31
CA ALA A 305 -10.96 5.14 15.66
C ALA A 305 -11.02 3.98 16.65
N ALA A 306 -10.66 4.18 17.91
CA ALA A 306 -10.78 3.16 18.95
C ALA A 306 -12.24 2.81 19.27
N HIS A 307 -13.15 3.79 19.28
CA HIS A 307 -14.59 3.51 19.39
C HIS A 307 -15.08 2.69 18.20
N GLN A 308 -14.78 3.13 16.98
CA GLN A 308 -15.21 2.45 15.76
C GLN A 308 -14.64 1.04 15.64
N ALA A 309 -13.38 0.83 16.02
CA ALA A 309 -12.74 -0.48 16.02
C ALA A 309 -13.43 -1.44 17.01
N LYS A 310 -13.88 -0.98 18.17
CA LYS A 310 -14.67 -1.81 19.11
C LYS A 310 -16.00 -2.23 18.51
N GLN A 311 -16.73 -1.30 17.89
CA GLN A 311 -18.00 -1.60 17.21
C GLN A 311 -17.79 -2.57 16.04
N LEU A 312 -16.71 -2.39 15.28
CA LEU A 312 -16.31 -3.31 14.21
C LEU A 312 -16.01 -4.72 14.76
N VAL A 313 -15.29 -4.85 15.88
CA VAL A 313 -15.06 -6.15 16.51
C VAL A 313 -16.38 -6.80 16.90
N ALA A 314 -17.32 -6.06 17.52
CA ALA A 314 -18.63 -6.60 17.86
C ALA A 314 -19.40 -7.10 16.62
N CYS A 315 -19.34 -6.39 15.49
CA CYS A 315 -19.91 -6.86 14.21
C CYS A 315 -19.34 -8.21 13.73
N VAL A 316 -18.15 -8.60 14.18
CA VAL A 316 -17.43 -9.81 13.74
C VAL A 316 -17.54 -10.93 14.79
N THR A 317 -17.39 -10.60 16.07
CA THR A 317 -17.32 -11.59 17.16
C THR A 317 -18.67 -11.88 17.78
N GLU A 318 -19.58 -10.90 17.79
CA GLU A 318 -20.93 -11.10 18.29
C GLU A 318 -21.85 -11.46 17.12
N LYS A 319 -22.80 -12.37 17.39
CA LYS A 319 -23.78 -12.75 16.37
C LYS A 319 -24.85 -11.66 16.25
N THR A 320 -24.48 -10.51 15.70
CA THR A 320 -25.43 -9.47 15.28
C THR A 320 -26.39 -10.03 14.23
N ALA A 321 -27.56 -9.41 14.05
CA ALA A 321 -28.56 -9.89 13.11
C ALA A 321 -28.03 -9.99 11.66
N LEU A 322 -27.20 -9.03 11.25
CA LEU A 322 -26.57 -9.00 9.92
C LEU A 322 -25.45 -10.05 9.80
N ASN A 323 -24.56 -10.16 10.79
CA ASN A 323 -23.48 -11.16 10.80
C ASN A 323 -24.02 -12.60 10.74
N LYS A 324 -25.22 -12.86 11.27
CA LYS A 324 -25.86 -14.19 11.14
C LYS A 324 -26.25 -14.55 9.71
N LYS A 325 -26.49 -13.56 8.84
CA LYS A 325 -27.06 -13.76 7.50
C LYS A 325 -26.07 -13.55 6.37
N TYR A 326 -25.16 -12.60 6.50
CA TYR A 326 -24.26 -12.19 5.42
C TYR A 326 -22.80 -12.55 5.71
N GLU A 327 -22.03 -12.73 4.65
CA GLU A 327 -20.59 -12.93 4.76
C GLU A 327 -19.89 -11.61 5.12
N VAL A 328 -19.11 -11.63 6.20
CA VAL A 328 -18.49 -10.42 6.78
C VAL A 328 -16.97 -10.49 6.81
N ASN A 329 -16.39 -11.69 6.71
CA ASN A 329 -14.97 -11.91 6.99
C ASN A 329 -14.06 -11.18 6.01
N GLY A 330 -14.40 -11.18 4.71
CA GLY A 330 -13.69 -10.40 3.70
C GLY A 330 -13.60 -8.92 4.08
N PHE A 331 -14.75 -8.29 4.31
CA PHE A 331 -14.87 -6.90 4.77
C PHE A 331 -14.10 -6.63 6.07
N ALA A 332 -14.32 -7.48 7.07
CA ALA A 332 -13.74 -7.32 8.40
C ALA A 332 -12.21 -7.36 8.36
N SER A 333 -11.64 -8.29 7.58
CA SER A 333 -10.19 -8.43 7.47
C SER A 333 -9.51 -7.12 7.02
N HIS A 334 -10.12 -6.41 6.06
CA HIS A 334 -9.67 -5.12 5.58
C HIS A 334 -9.61 -4.09 6.71
N TYR A 335 -10.76 -3.79 7.31
CA TYR A 335 -10.85 -2.68 8.26
C TYR A 335 -10.12 -2.97 9.57
N LEU A 336 -10.05 -4.24 10.00
CA LEU A 336 -9.27 -4.65 11.17
C LEU A 336 -7.76 -4.49 10.92
N ALA A 337 -7.27 -4.71 9.70
CA ALA A 337 -5.89 -4.42 9.36
C ALA A 337 -5.59 -2.92 9.49
N VAL A 338 -6.50 -2.06 9.04
CA VAL A 338 -6.36 -0.60 9.21
C VAL A 338 -6.42 -0.21 10.70
N ALA A 339 -7.35 -0.79 11.46
CA ALA A 339 -7.46 -0.57 12.90
C ALA A 339 -6.16 -0.95 13.64
N HIS A 340 -5.55 -2.10 13.32
CA HIS A 340 -4.28 -2.51 13.92
C HIS A 340 -3.16 -1.49 13.69
N ARG A 341 -3.07 -0.90 12.50
CA ARG A 341 -2.07 0.13 12.19
C ARG A 341 -2.25 1.40 13.03
N LEU A 342 -3.50 1.79 13.29
CA LEU A 342 -3.81 2.97 14.09
C LEU A 342 -3.66 2.72 15.59
N LEU A 343 -3.97 1.49 16.01
CA LEU A 343 -4.14 1.06 17.40
C LEU A 343 -3.37 -0.27 17.60
N PRO A 344 -2.03 -0.22 17.61
CA PRO A 344 -1.21 -1.42 17.73
C PRO A 344 -1.38 -2.07 19.11
N ASN A 345 -1.19 -3.39 19.17
CA ASN A 345 -1.26 -4.22 20.39
C ASN A 345 -2.67 -4.46 20.98
N GLU A 346 -3.73 -4.07 20.29
CA GLU A 346 -5.12 -4.31 20.70
C GLU A 346 -5.70 -5.64 20.17
N GLY A 347 -4.88 -6.47 19.50
CA GLY A 347 -5.27 -7.78 18.97
C GLY A 347 -6.02 -7.77 17.63
N TYR A 348 -6.19 -6.60 17.00
CA TYR A 348 -6.88 -6.48 15.71
C TYR A 348 -6.19 -7.23 14.56
N ASP A 349 -4.86 -7.38 14.60
CA ASP A 349 -4.07 -8.17 13.65
C ASP A 349 -4.45 -9.65 13.67
N SER A 350 -4.56 -10.22 14.87
CA SER A 350 -4.93 -11.62 15.06
C SER A 350 -6.36 -11.88 14.59
N LEU A 351 -7.27 -10.94 14.85
CA LEU A 351 -8.65 -11.03 14.38
C LEU A 351 -8.76 -10.85 12.85
N SER A 352 -8.02 -9.89 12.28
CA SER A 352 -7.93 -9.71 10.82
C SER A 352 -7.44 -10.98 10.14
N ARG A 353 -6.36 -11.57 10.67
CA ARG A 353 -5.79 -12.82 10.18
C ARG A 353 -6.79 -13.98 10.23
N ARG A 354 -7.50 -14.16 11.34
CA ARG A 354 -8.56 -15.17 11.45
C ARG A 354 -9.62 -14.99 10.35
N CYS A 355 -10.08 -13.75 10.12
CA CYS A 355 -11.05 -13.47 9.08
C CYS A 355 -10.52 -13.83 7.68
N LEU A 356 -9.23 -13.61 7.40
CA LEU A 356 -8.62 -14.04 6.14
C LEU A 356 -8.57 -15.56 6.01
N GLU A 357 -8.18 -16.26 7.09
CA GLU A 357 -8.04 -17.73 7.16
C GLU A 357 -9.39 -18.46 7.08
N ASP A 358 -10.48 -17.81 7.49
CA ASP A 358 -11.83 -18.35 7.36
C ASP A 358 -12.32 -18.31 5.90
N CYS A 359 -11.78 -17.45 5.02
CA CYS A 359 -12.23 -17.27 3.64
C CYS A 359 -11.50 -18.19 2.63
N THR A 360 -11.63 -19.51 2.78
CA THR A 360 -10.87 -20.51 1.97
C THR A 360 -11.67 -21.23 0.89
N ARG A 361 -12.98 -20.98 0.78
CA ARG A 361 -13.88 -21.71 -0.12
C ARG A 361 -14.81 -20.76 -0.85
N ARG A 362 -15.23 -21.13 -2.07
CA ARG A 362 -16.16 -20.36 -2.91
C ARG A 362 -17.44 -19.98 -2.17
N GLU A 363 -17.94 -20.87 -1.31
CA GLU A 363 -19.16 -20.63 -0.54
C GLU A 363 -19.09 -19.44 0.43
N HIS A 364 -17.89 -18.99 0.81
CA HIS A 364 -17.67 -17.85 1.73
C HIS A 364 -17.76 -16.48 1.04
N PHE A 365 -18.10 -16.44 -0.25
CA PHE A 365 -18.16 -15.22 -1.05
C PHE A 365 -19.52 -15.00 -1.74
N TYR A 366 -20.54 -15.74 -1.31
CA TYR A 366 -21.92 -15.41 -1.66
C TYR A 366 -22.44 -14.28 -0.78
N HIS A 367 -23.42 -13.55 -1.28
CA HIS A 367 -24.09 -12.47 -0.56
C HIS A 367 -24.65 -12.97 0.78
N LEU A 368 -25.38 -14.09 0.75
CA LEU A 368 -25.89 -14.78 1.93
C LEU A 368 -24.97 -15.92 2.33
N ARG A 369 -24.83 -16.12 3.65
CA ARG A 369 -24.11 -17.28 4.18
C ARG A 369 -24.73 -18.58 3.70
N ARG A 370 -23.90 -19.55 3.35
CA ARG A 370 -24.34 -20.90 3.04
C ARG A 370 -24.68 -21.66 4.34
N GLY A 371 -25.68 -22.54 4.29
CA GLY A 371 -26.23 -23.24 5.45
C GLY A 371 -27.31 -22.48 6.24
N LEU A 372 -27.95 -21.47 5.66
CA LEU A 372 -29.12 -20.81 6.24
C LEU A 372 -30.41 -21.51 5.80
N ARG A 373 -31.40 -21.60 6.71
CA ARG A 373 -32.75 -22.05 6.32
C ARG A 373 -33.40 -20.97 5.47
N ILE A 374 -33.85 -21.32 4.27
CA ILE A 374 -34.50 -20.36 3.35
C ILE A 374 -35.76 -19.77 4.00
N ALA A 375 -36.51 -20.53 4.80
CA ALA A 375 -37.67 -20.02 5.53
C ALA A 375 -37.35 -18.88 6.51
N ASP A 376 -36.13 -18.79 7.03
CA ASP A 376 -35.71 -17.76 8.01
C ASP A 376 -35.23 -16.45 7.36
N LEU A 377 -35.09 -16.42 6.03
CA LEU A 377 -34.66 -15.23 5.29
C LEU A 377 -35.76 -14.18 5.20
N ASP A 378 -35.42 -12.92 4.90
CA ASP A 378 -36.43 -11.89 4.60
C ASP A 378 -37.18 -12.29 3.31
N PRO A 379 -38.49 -12.03 3.17
CA PRO A 379 -39.20 -12.27 1.91
C PRO A 379 -38.52 -11.67 0.67
N ARG A 380 -37.80 -10.54 0.83
CA ARG A 380 -36.99 -9.88 -0.19
C ARG A 380 -35.64 -10.56 -0.46
N GLU A 381 -35.32 -11.65 0.22
CA GLU A 381 -34.09 -12.44 0.04
C GLU A 381 -34.38 -13.87 -0.41
N LYS A 382 -35.62 -14.36 -0.23
CA LYS A 382 -36.04 -15.73 -0.55
C LYS A 382 -36.17 -16.04 -2.05
N GLY A 383 -36.05 -15.06 -2.94
CA GLY A 383 -36.13 -15.28 -4.39
C GLY A 383 -34.79 -15.78 -4.92
N ASP A 384 -34.81 -16.64 -5.94
CA ASP A 384 -33.58 -17.23 -6.51
C ASP A 384 -32.62 -16.14 -7.04
N ASP A 385 -33.18 -14.98 -7.42
CA ASP A 385 -32.46 -13.79 -7.89
C ASP A 385 -31.55 -13.13 -6.84
N MET A 386 -31.93 -13.19 -5.56
CA MET A 386 -31.17 -12.63 -4.44
C MET A 386 -30.47 -13.70 -3.59
N LEU A 387 -30.97 -14.93 -3.63
CA LEU A 387 -30.44 -16.07 -2.86
C LEU A 387 -29.05 -16.49 -3.33
N ASP A 388 -28.83 -16.48 -4.65
CA ASP A 388 -27.63 -17.00 -5.30
C ASP A 388 -26.82 -15.89 -5.97
N VAL A 389 -26.58 -14.83 -5.21
CA VAL A 389 -25.76 -13.70 -5.63
C VAL A 389 -24.31 -13.91 -5.18
N TYR A 390 -23.38 -13.85 -6.13
CA TYR A 390 -21.94 -13.96 -5.86
C TYR A 390 -21.30 -12.56 -5.78
N LEU A 391 -20.55 -12.26 -4.72
CA LEU A 391 -20.26 -10.88 -4.30
C LEU A 391 -18.77 -10.50 -4.49
N CYS A 392 -18.50 -9.42 -5.20
CA CYS A 392 -17.15 -8.92 -5.49
C CYS A 392 -16.50 -8.26 -4.25
N GLU A 393 -17.28 -7.55 -3.47
CA GLU A 393 -16.83 -6.73 -2.35
C GLU A 393 -16.10 -7.60 -1.31
N ALA A 394 -16.64 -8.77 -1.00
CA ALA A 394 -15.99 -9.74 -0.11
C ALA A 394 -14.58 -10.14 -0.62
N HIS A 395 -14.40 -10.29 -1.93
CA HIS A 395 -13.11 -10.63 -2.55
C HIS A 395 -12.13 -9.45 -2.46
N VAL A 396 -12.54 -8.26 -2.88
CA VAL A 396 -11.62 -7.10 -2.94
C VAL A 396 -11.26 -6.60 -1.54
N HIS A 397 -12.17 -6.68 -0.56
CA HIS A 397 -11.84 -6.41 0.83
C HIS A 397 -10.88 -7.46 1.40
N TRP A 398 -11.06 -8.74 1.08
CA TRP A 398 -10.09 -9.77 1.47
C TRP A 398 -8.70 -9.45 0.91
N LEU A 399 -8.60 -9.06 -0.38
CA LEU A 399 -7.32 -8.66 -0.99
C LEU A 399 -6.72 -7.44 -0.29
N ALA A 400 -7.53 -6.43 0.01
CA ALA A 400 -7.09 -5.23 0.72
C ALA A 400 -6.58 -5.57 2.13
N GLY A 401 -7.31 -6.41 2.88
CA GLY A 401 -6.88 -6.91 4.18
C GLY A 401 -5.57 -7.69 4.12
N TYR A 402 -5.45 -8.64 3.19
CA TYR A 402 -4.24 -9.42 3.00
C TYR A 402 -3.03 -8.53 2.70
N TRP A 403 -3.11 -7.64 1.71
CA TRP A 403 -1.99 -6.81 1.29
C TRP A 403 -1.66 -5.70 2.29
N LYS A 404 -2.65 -5.11 2.99
CA LYS A 404 -2.40 -4.13 4.05
C LYS A 404 -1.76 -4.77 5.29
N SER A 405 -2.18 -5.96 5.69
CA SER A 405 -1.53 -6.72 6.78
C SER A 405 -0.08 -7.04 6.42
N ARG A 406 0.17 -7.50 5.19
CA ARG A 406 1.53 -7.74 4.67
C ARG A 406 2.39 -6.48 4.62
N LEU A 407 1.83 -5.31 4.32
CA LEU A 407 2.55 -4.04 4.35
C LEU A 407 3.00 -3.70 5.77
N GLN A 408 2.15 -3.98 6.76
CA GLN A 408 2.48 -3.77 8.17
C GLN A 408 3.52 -4.76 8.64
N GLU A 409 3.38 -6.04 8.27
CA GLU A 409 4.43 -7.05 8.48
C GLU A 409 5.74 -6.64 7.82
N ASN A 410 5.72 -6.05 6.61
CA ASN A 410 6.93 -5.58 5.92
C ASN A 410 7.55 -4.33 6.58
N LYS A 411 6.72 -3.40 7.07
CA LYS A 411 7.19 -2.28 7.91
C LYS A 411 7.72 -2.75 9.27
N ASN A 412 7.18 -3.84 9.80
CA ASN A 412 7.61 -4.48 11.06
C ASN A 412 8.74 -5.52 10.84
N LEU A 413 8.98 -5.97 9.60
CA LEU A 413 10.18 -6.69 9.17
C LEU A 413 11.30 -5.67 9.21
N LYS A 414 12.01 -5.65 10.35
CA LYS A 414 13.22 -4.86 10.63
C LYS A 414 13.84 -4.25 9.37
N ILE A 415 13.73 -2.93 9.22
CA ILE A 415 14.55 -2.16 8.28
C ILE A 415 15.97 -2.71 8.40
N LYS A 416 16.53 -3.16 7.27
CA LYS A 416 17.83 -3.82 7.24
C LYS A 416 18.89 -2.88 7.77
N GLN A 417 19.65 -3.31 8.77
CA GLN A 417 20.68 -2.48 9.41
C GLN A 417 21.99 -2.66 8.65
N VAL A 418 22.52 -1.56 8.12
CA VAL A 418 23.75 -1.54 7.33
C VAL A 418 24.78 -0.67 8.03
N LEU A 419 25.97 -1.21 8.25
CA LEU A 419 27.12 -0.48 8.78
C LEU A 419 28.13 -0.20 7.68
N LEU A 420 28.51 1.07 7.55
CA LEU A 420 29.65 1.52 6.75
C LEU A 420 30.85 1.73 7.68
N ILE A 421 31.95 1.04 7.42
CA ILE A 421 33.23 1.25 8.10
C ILE A 421 34.23 1.74 7.07
N GLY A 422 34.58 3.02 7.09
CA GLY A 422 35.49 3.57 6.10
C GLY A 422 36.13 4.85 6.57
N ASP A 423 37.11 5.30 5.80
CA ASP A 423 37.83 6.53 6.08
C ASP A 423 37.01 7.79 5.69
N SER A 424 37.67 8.93 5.56
CA SER A 424 37.04 10.20 5.22
C SER A 424 36.26 10.16 3.90
N ILE A 425 36.62 9.29 2.95
CA ILE A 425 35.90 9.15 1.67
C ILE A 425 34.46 8.66 1.93
N SER A 426 34.31 7.72 2.86
CA SER A 426 32.99 7.20 3.25
C SER A 426 32.09 8.22 3.92
N MET A 427 32.68 9.25 4.55
CA MET A 427 31.93 10.37 5.11
C MET A 427 31.29 11.21 4.01
N GLY A 428 32.00 11.40 2.89
CA GLY A 428 31.52 12.19 1.75
C GLY A 428 30.32 11.57 1.04
N TYR A 429 30.34 10.25 0.81
CA TYR A 429 29.24 9.57 0.11
C TYR A 429 28.09 9.11 1.02
N LEU A 430 28.26 9.08 2.35
CA LEU A 430 27.24 8.61 3.30
C LEU A 430 25.87 9.27 3.11
N PRO A 431 25.73 10.61 3.01
CA PRO A 431 24.42 11.24 2.87
C PRO A 431 23.67 10.80 1.61
N PHE A 432 24.40 10.58 0.52
CA PHE A 432 23.84 10.11 -0.75
C PHE A 432 23.42 8.63 -0.67
N VAL A 433 24.22 7.78 -0.01
CA VAL A 433 23.85 6.37 0.22
C VAL A 433 22.59 6.28 1.09
N GLN A 434 22.51 7.06 2.16
CA GLN A 434 21.32 7.12 3.02
C GLN A 434 20.07 7.55 2.25
N ASN A 435 20.21 8.54 1.35
CA ASN A 435 19.10 8.98 0.51
C ASN A 435 18.68 7.89 -0.50
N LEU A 436 19.62 7.23 -1.17
CA LEU A 436 19.35 6.17 -2.14
C LEU A 436 18.69 4.93 -1.52
N LEU A 437 18.98 4.66 -0.24
CA LEU A 437 18.45 3.50 0.49
C LEU A 437 17.29 3.85 1.44
N LYS A 438 16.76 5.07 1.37
CA LYS A 438 15.65 5.53 2.22
C LYS A 438 14.44 4.62 2.07
N GLY A 439 13.91 4.15 3.21
CA GLY A 439 12.77 3.23 3.26
C GLY A 439 13.11 1.76 2.95
N ARG A 440 14.36 1.46 2.58
CA ARG A 440 14.86 0.09 2.37
C ARG A 440 15.76 -0.34 3.52
N ALA A 441 16.84 0.41 3.77
CA ALA A 441 17.83 0.10 4.78
C ALA A 441 18.14 1.31 5.67
N ASN A 442 18.53 1.03 6.92
CA ASN A 442 19.05 2.02 7.85
C ASN A 442 20.57 1.95 7.79
N VAL A 443 21.19 2.97 7.18
CA VAL A 443 22.63 3.01 6.94
C VAL A 443 23.29 3.90 7.98
N GLN A 444 24.26 3.35 8.70
CA GLN A 444 25.01 4.04 9.76
C GLN A 444 26.51 3.91 9.51
N ARG A 445 27.29 4.83 10.09
CA ARG A 445 28.76 4.83 10.15
C ARG A 445 29.18 5.17 11.58
N PRO A 446 30.34 4.69 12.08
CA PRO A 446 30.93 5.26 13.28
C PRO A 446 31.08 6.78 13.15
N ASP A 447 30.82 7.55 14.22
CA ASP A 447 30.96 9.01 14.21
C ASP A 447 32.43 9.47 14.33
N VAL A 448 33.30 8.78 13.62
CA VAL A 448 34.75 9.01 13.53
C VAL A 448 35.22 8.67 12.11
N ASN A 449 36.42 9.14 11.75
CA ASN A 449 37.15 8.60 10.61
C ASN A 449 37.74 7.24 11.02
N CYS A 450 37.43 6.15 10.30
CA CYS A 450 37.93 4.81 10.64
C CYS A 450 39.39 4.58 10.19
N GLU A 451 39.98 5.54 9.47
CA GLU A 451 41.39 5.65 9.10
C GLU A 451 42.05 4.37 8.57
N SER A 452 43.08 3.85 9.27
CA SER A 452 43.96 2.77 8.85
C SER A 452 43.57 1.46 9.50
N THR A 453 44.11 0.35 8.98
CA THR A 453 43.89 -0.97 9.60
C THR A 453 44.37 -1.05 11.06
N LEU A 454 45.35 -0.23 11.47
CA LEU A 454 45.77 -0.16 12.88
C LEU A 454 44.67 0.37 13.79
N HIS A 455 43.97 1.42 13.36
CA HIS A 455 42.84 1.98 14.09
C HIS A 455 41.67 0.99 14.08
N GLY A 456 41.43 0.33 12.94
CA GLY A 456 40.50 -0.78 12.84
C GLY A 456 40.76 -1.85 13.90
N LEU A 457 42.00 -2.32 14.04
CA LEU A 457 42.32 -3.37 15.03
C LEU A 457 42.08 -2.94 16.48
N GLN A 458 42.16 -1.64 16.77
CA GLN A 458 41.94 -1.09 18.10
C GLN A 458 40.45 -0.95 18.42
N ASP A 459 39.67 -0.40 17.47
CA ASP A 459 38.32 0.11 17.74
C ASP A 459 37.19 -0.70 17.08
N ILE A 460 37.48 -1.80 16.38
CA ILE A 460 36.47 -2.58 15.66
C ILE A 460 35.29 -3.00 16.55
N GLU A 461 35.53 -3.35 17.81
CA GLU A 461 34.46 -3.73 18.74
C GLU A 461 33.52 -2.55 19.04
N LYS A 462 34.09 -1.35 19.22
CA LYS A 462 33.33 -0.12 19.46
C LYS A 462 32.49 0.26 18.23
N TRP A 463 33.04 0.09 17.03
CA TRP A 463 32.35 0.42 15.78
C TRP A 463 31.22 -0.56 15.47
N LEU A 464 31.40 -1.84 15.80
CA LEU A 464 30.34 -2.84 15.69
C LEU A 464 29.22 -2.59 16.70
N GLY A 465 29.57 -2.18 17.93
CA GLY A 465 28.63 -1.91 19.00
C GLY A 465 27.75 -3.12 19.36
N GLU A 466 26.57 -2.86 19.91
CA GLU A 466 25.60 -3.89 20.29
C GLU A 466 24.57 -4.19 19.18
N ASN A 467 24.64 -3.47 18.07
CA ASN A 467 23.71 -3.60 16.96
C ASN A 467 23.92 -4.91 16.19
N LYS A 468 22.82 -5.53 15.77
CA LYS A 468 22.86 -6.65 14.81
C LYS A 468 22.80 -6.11 13.39
N TRP A 469 23.89 -6.26 12.65
CA TRP A 469 24.02 -5.80 11.27
C TRP A 469 23.59 -6.89 10.28
N ASP A 470 22.81 -6.50 9.28
CA ASP A 470 22.48 -7.37 8.13
C ASP A 470 23.61 -7.33 7.08
N VAL A 471 24.18 -6.14 6.84
CA VAL A 471 25.30 -5.92 5.91
C VAL A 471 26.34 -5.01 6.57
N ILE A 472 27.62 -5.34 6.37
CA ILE A 472 28.75 -4.46 6.69
C ILE A 472 29.53 -4.21 5.40
N HIS A 473 29.54 -2.96 4.96
CA HIS A 473 30.35 -2.48 3.85
C HIS A 473 31.55 -1.71 4.40
N PHE A 474 32.77 -2.08 3.98
CA PHE A 474 33.97 -1.60 4.64
C PHE A 474 35.15 -1.32 3.71
N ASN A 475 36.01 -0.37 4.10
CA ASN A 475 37.27 -0.04 3.44
C ASN A 475 38.37 0.32 4.47
N TRP A 476 39.61 -0.08 4.16
CA TRP A 476 40.84 0.48 4.72
C TRP A 476 41.90 0.52 3.63
N GLY A 477 42.71 1.57 3.59
CA GLY A 477 43.87 1.63 2.69
C GLY A 477 44.52 3.00 2.63
N LEU A 478 43.75 4.09 2.40
CA LEU A 478 44.36 5.41 2.22
C LEU A 478 45.21 5.79 3.43
N HIS A 479 44.69 5.64 4.65
CA HIS A 479 45.46 5.97 5.84
C HIS A 479 46.61 4.99 6.14
N ASP A 480 46.54 3.75 5.68
CA ASP A 480 47.66 2.79 5.74
C ASP A 480 48.85 3.25 4.88
N MET A 481 48.57 3.94 3.78
CA MET A 481 49.55 4.48 2.83
C MET A 481 50.15 5.85 3.20
N VAL A 482 49.73 6.45 4.33
CA VAL A 482 50.30 7.74 4.78
C VAL A 482 51.77 7.55 5.15
N ARG A 483 52.68 8.27 4.50
CA ARG A 483 54.14 8.21 4.71
C ARG A 483 54.68 9.39 5.51
N SER A 484 54.23 10.59 5.15
CA SER A 484 54.60 11.84 5.79
C SER A 484 53.35 12.56 6.26
N ARG A 485 53.44 13.32 7.36
CA ARG A 485 52.39 14.24 7.81
C ARG A 485 52.80 15.72 7.69
N THR A 486 53.79 15.99 6.84
CA THR A 486 54.19 17.35 6.46
C THR A 486 53.43 17.81 5.22
N GLU A 487 53.11 19.10 5.11
CA GLU A 487 52.44 19.68 3.94
C GLU A 487 53.31 19.69 2.65
N ASN A 488 54.52 19.13 2.70
CA ASN A 488 55.38 18.96 1.54
C ASN A 488 54.81 17.90 0.58
N ARG A 489 54.39 18.35 -0.60
CA ARG A 489 53.82 17.55 -1.70
C ARG A 489 54.86 16.92 -2.63
N ASP A 490 56.15 17.21 -2.44
CA ASP A 490 57.21 16.63 -3.25
C ASP A 490 57.26 15.10 -3.09
N SER A 491 57.14 14.38 -4.21
CA SER A 491 57.06 12.92 -4.19
C SER A 491 58.35 12.27 -3.71
N ALA A 492 59.52 12.89 -3.94
CA ALA A 492 60.79 12.37 -3.44
C ALA A 492 60.90 12.50 -1.92
N HIS A 493 60.43 13.63 -1.36
CA HIS A 493 60.28 13.81 0.09
C HIS A 493 59.34 12.77 0.70
N ILE A 494 58.13 12.59 0.14
CA ILE A 494 57.16 11.60 0.65
C ILE A 494 57.73 10.19 0.58
N ALA A 495 58.43 9.84 -0.52
CA ALA A 495 59.07 8.53 -0.69
C ALA A 495 60.20 8.25 0.31
N GLY A 496 60.77 9.30 0.93
CA GLY A 496 61.79 9.18 1.98
C GLY A 496 61.29 8.59 3.30
N PHE A 497 59.97 8.51 3.52
CA PHE A 497 59.36 7.96 4.73
C PHE A 497 58.65 6.64 4.46
N PRO A 498 58.68 5.66 5.38
CA PRO A 498 57.92 4.42 5.25
C PRO A 498 56.40 4.69 5.34
N PRO A 499 55.55 3.85 4.72
CA PRO A 499 54.10 3.97 4.90
C PRO A 499 53.73 3.61 6.34
N GLN A 500 52.63 4.19 6.84
CA GLN A 500 52.12 3.96 8.18
C GLN A 500 51.89 2.48 8.48
N VAL A 501 51.43 1.72 7.48
CA VAL A 501 51.29 0.27 7.56
C VAL A 501 51.87 -0.38 6.29
N PRO A 502 53.09 -0.95 6.34
CA PRO A 502 53.68 -1.66 5.20
C PRO A 502 52.80 -2.81 4.68
N LEU A 503 52.89 -3.13 3.38
CA LEU A 503 52.03 -4.14 2.70
C LEU A 503 51.91 -5.49 3.46
N PRO A 504 53.00 -6.11 3.98
CA PRO A 504 52.86 -7.37 4.72
C PRO A 504 52.05 -7.23 6.03
N GLU A 505 52.15 -6.09 6.69
CA GLU A 505 51.37 -5.79 7.90
C GLU A 505 49.92 -5.46 7.55
N TYR A 506 49.70 -4.71 6.47
CA TYR A 506 48.37 -4.40 5.96
C TYR A 506 47.59 -5.68 5.63
N GLU A 507 48.21 -6.63 4.92
CA GLU A 507 47.61 -7.94 4.60
C GLU A 507 47.20 -8.70 5.87
N LYS A 508 48.12 -8.75 6.85
CA LYS A 508 47.89 -9.42 8.14
C LYS A 508 46.78 -8.75 8.94
N ASN A 509 46.74 -7.42 8.97
CA ASN A 509 45.76 -6.65 9.72
C ASN A 509 44.38 -6.77 9.07
N LEU A 510 44.29 -6.60 7.75
CA LEU A 510 43.05 -6.72 7.00
C LEU A 510 42.44 -8.11 7.14
N LYS A 511 43.25 -9.18 7.08
CA LYS A 511 42.77 -10.54 7.31
C LYS A 511 42.15 -10.71 8.71
N LYS A 512 42.78 -10.17 9.75
CA LYS A 512 42.21 -10.20 11.12
C LYS A 512 40.89 -9.45 11.21
N LEU A 513 40.80 -8.27 10.59
CA LEU A 513 39.59 -7.46 10.57
C LEU A 513 38.44 -8.17 9.85
N VAL A 514 38.68 -8.70 8.65
CA VAL A 514 37.69 -9.48 7.90
C VAL A 514 37.20 -10.68 8.70
N GLN A 515 38.11 -11.45 9.29
CA GLN A 515 37.74 -12.59 10.13
C GLN A 515 36.91 -12.18 11.35
N ARG A 516 37.19 -11.00 11.94
CA ARG A 516 36.37 -10.46 13.01
C ARG A 516 35.00 -10.03 12.52
N LEU A 517 34.91 -9.34 11.39
CA LEU A 517 33.64 -8.93 10.78
C LEU A 517 32.76 -10.15 10.45
N LYS A 518 33.34 -11.25 9.94
CA LYS A 518 32.60 -12.49 9.65
C LYS A 518 31.90 -13.10 10.87
N LYS A 519 32.49 -12.94 12.06
CA LYS A 519 31.88 -13.42 13.32
C LYS A 519 30.57 -12.72 13.69
N THR A 520 30.25 -11.56 13.09
CA THR A 520 28.98 -10.87 13.30
C THR A 520 27.79 -11.59 12.66
N GLY A 521 28.04 -12.45 11.66
CA GLY A 521 27.00 -13.06 10.82
C GLY A 521 26.40 -12.12 9.77
N ALA A 522 26.88 -10.87 9.69
CA ALA A 522 26.49 -9.94 8.62
C ALA A 522 27.06 -10.38 7.27
N LYS A 523 26.36 -10.04 6.18
CA LYS A 523 26.93 -10.12 4.84
C LYS A 523 27.98 -9.03 4.69
N LEU A 524 29.15 -9.39 4.16
CA LEU A 524 30.29 -8.46 4.06
C LEU A 524 30.48 -8.00 2.62
N ILE A 525 30.85 -6.73 2.45
CA ILE A 525 31.25 -6.16 1.15
C ILE A 525 32.51 -5.33 1.40
N TRP A 526 33.58 -5.64 0.68
CA TRP A 526 34.78 -4.82 0.71
C TRP A 526 34.77 -3.81 -0.43
N ALA A 527 34.94 -2.53 -0.12
CA ALA A 527 35.16 -1.50 -1.11
C ALA A 527 36.65 -1.36 -1.43
N ALA A 528 37.00 -1.36 -2.72
CA ALA A 528 38.36 -1.05 -3.15
C ALA A 528 38.73 0.40 -2.81
N THR A 529 39.98 0.64 -2.39
CA THR A 529 40.47 1.99 -2.09
C THR A 529 40.49 2.82 -3.38
N THR A 530 39.91 4.02 -3.31
CA THR A 530 39.82 4.96 -4.44
C THR A 530 41.18 5.51 -4.88
N PRO A 531 41.33 6.03 -6.11
CA PRO A 531 42.60 6.50 -6.64
C PRO A 531 43.23 7.63 -5.82
N ILE A 532 44.57 7.66 -5.79
CA ILE A 532 45.33 8.77 -5.21
C ILE A 532 45.80 9.66 -6.37
N PRO A 533 45.38 10.94 -6.44
CA PRO A 533 45.79 11.81 -7.54
C PRO A 533 47.28 12.15 -7.44
N GLN A 534 47.89 12.51 -8.58
CA GLN A 534 49.24 13.07 -8.59
C GLN A 534 49.30 14.35 -7.74
N GLY A 535 50.44 14.61 -7.10
CA GLY A 535 50.65 15.77 -6.23
C GLY A 535 49.93 15.70 -4.87
N CYS A 536 49.25 14.57 -4.56
CA CYS A 536 48.60 14.38 -3.27
C CYS A 536 49.58 14.51 -2.09
N MET A 537 49.13 15.19 -1.03
CA MET A 537 49.87 15.21 0.23
C MET A 537 49.94 13.82 0.86
N PHE A 538 51.02 13.58 1.61
CA PHE A 538 51.20 12.46 2.53
C PHE A 538 51.35 11.06 1.90
N ARG A 539 50.99 10.88 0.63
CA ARG A 539 50.89 9.58 -0.05
C ARG A 539 51.47 9.66 -1.46
N LEU A 540 51.86 8.52 -2.00
CA LEU A 540 52.34 8.43 -3.38
C LEU A 540 51.24 7.88 -4.28
N SER A 541 50.96 8.60 -5.37
CA SER A 541 50.04 8.13 -6.41
C SER A 541 50.51 6.81 -7.01
N GLY A 542 49.59 5.86 -7.19
CA GLY A 542 49.85 4.52 -7.70
C GLY A 542 50.18 3.47 -6.63
N GLU A 543 50.37 3.85 -5.37
CA GLU A 543 50.53 2.87 -4.28
C GLU A 543 49.22 2.16 -3.95
N GLU A 544 48.09 2.84 -4.12
CA GLU A 544 46.76 2.29 -3.87
C GLU A 544 46.46 1.06 -4.71
N VAL A 545 47.07 0.95 -5.90
CA VAL A 545 46.96 -0.24 -6.76
C VAL A 545 47.57 -1.46 -6.06
N LYS A 546 48.75 -1.32 -5.43
CA LYS A 546 49.43 -2.40 -4.72
C LYS A 546 48.66 -2.82 -3.47
N TYR A 547 48.09 -1.86 -2.74
CA TYR A 547 47.26 -2.14 -1.56
C TYR A 547 45.94 -2.82 -1.96
N ASN A 548 45.29 -2.37 -3.04
CA ASN A 548 44.09 -3.01 -3.58
C ASN A 548 44.39 -4.44 -4.05
N GLU A 549 45.53 -4.70 -4.70
CA GLU A 549 45.94 -6.07 -5.06
C GLU A 549 46.11 -6.99 -3.85
N VAL A 550 46.72 -6.50 -2.77
CA VAL A 550 46.83 -7.24 -1.49
C VAL A 550 45.43 -7.50 -0.91
N ALA A 551 44.60 -6.46 -0.83
CA ALA A 551 43.26 -6.57 -0.28
C ALA A 551 42.38 -7.54 -1.08
N LEU A 552 42.44 -7.50 -2.41
CA LEU A 552 41.73 -8.43 -3.29
C LEU A 552 42.11 -9.89 -3.03
N ARG A 553 43.39 -10.19 -2.75
CA ARG A 553 43.79 -11.54 -2.34
C ARG A 553 43.13 -11.95 -1.03
N VAL A 554 43.14 -11.07 -0.02
CA VAL A 554 42.46 -11.33 1.27
C VAL A 554 40.97 -11.56 1.07
N MET A 555 40.28 -10.72 0.29
CA MET A 555 38.84 -10.86 0.04
C MET A 555 38.51 -12.15 -0.72
N LYS A 556 39.34 -12.53 -1.69
CA LYS A 556 39.21 -13.80 -2.41
C LYS A 556 39.35 -14.99 -1.46
N ASP A 557 40.39 -15.01 -0.62
CA ASP A 557 40.64 -16.09 0.34
C ASP A 557 39.53 -16.19 1.40
N GLU A 558 38.96 -15.06 1.81
CA GLU A 558 37.91 -15.00 2.82
C GLU A 558 36.48 -15.06 2.24
N ASN A 559 36.34 -15.18 0.92
CA ASN A 559 35.07 -15.21 0.16
C ASN A 559 34.18 -13.98 0.44
N VAL A 560 34.75 -12.78 0.33
CA VAL A 560 34.06 -11.50 0.51
C VAL A 560 33.86 -10.83 -0.87
N PRO A 561 32.61 -10.49 -1.24
CA PRO A 561 32.31 -9.69 -2.44
C PRO A 561 33.04 -8.35 -2.47
N VAL A 562 33.34 -7.88 -3.69
CA VAL A 562 34.08 -6.65 -3.95
C VAL A 562 33.17 -5.59 -4.57
N ASP A 563 33.19 -4.39 -4.01
CA ASP A 563 32.65 -3.16 -4.58
C ASP A 563 33.83 -2.31 -5.09
N ASP A 564 34.09 -2.35 -6.40
CA ASP A 564 35.29 -1.76 -7.00
C ASP A 564 35.14 -0.24 -7.20
N LEU A 565 35.23 0.51 -6.10
CA LEU A 565 35.15 1.97 -6.11
C LEU A 565 36.34 2.61 -6.83
N TYR A 566 37.49 1.91 -6.93
CA TYR A 566 38.62 2.37 -7.73
C TYR A 566 38.23 2.45 -9.19
N ALA A 567 37.76 1.34 -9.77
CA ALA A 567 37.34 1.27 -11.16
C ALA A 567 36.16 2.20 -11.47
N ALA A 568 35.26 2.40 -10.51
CA ALA A 568 34.14 3.34 -10.65
C ALA A 568 34.61 4.80 -10.81
N ALA A 569 35.62 5.22 -10.05
CA ALA A 569 36.10 6.60 -10.03
C ALA A 569 37.17 6.91 -11.09
N PHE A 570 38.09 5.97 -11.33
CA PHE A 570 39.31 6.19 -12.11
C PHE A 570 39.10 6.81 -13.51
N PRO A 571 38.10 6.38 -14.32
CA PRO A 571 37.93 6.91 -15.68
C PRO A 571 37.61 8.39 -15.78
N LYS A 572 37.14 9.02 -14.69
CA LYS A 572 36.72 10.43 -14.66
C LYS A 572 37.34 11.17 -13.49
N LEU A 573 38.52 10.73 -13.03
CA LEU A 573 39.08 11.18 -11.76
C LEU A 573 39.21 12.71 -11.66
N SER A 574 39.70 13.36 -12.72
CA SER A 574 39.85 14.82 -12.78
C SER A 574 38.53 15.61 -12.69
N GLU A 575 37.39 14.97 -12.94
CA GLU A 575 36.06 15.58 -12.81
C GLU A 575 35.42 15.33 -11.44
N LEU A 576 35.82 14.25 -10.76
CA LEU A 576 35.14 13.70 -9.59
C LEU A 576 35.90 13.97 -8.28
N GLN A 577 37.21 14.10 -8.35
CA GLN A 577 38.10 14.26 -7.20
C GLN A 577 38.68 15.68 -7.13
N ASP A 578 38.93 16.18 -5.93
CA ASP A 578 39.54 17.49 -5.74
C ASP A 578 41.01 17.47 -6.18
N HIS A 579 41.50 18.62 -6.67
CA HIS A 579 42.85 18.71 -7.25
C HIS A 579 43.92 18.40 -6.20
N GLU A 580 44.77 17.39 -6.48
CA GLU A 580 45.83 16.91 -5.58
C GLU A 580 45.33 16.54 -4.17
N ASP A 581 44.09 16.08 -4.06
CA ASP A 581 43.48 15.64 -2.80
C ASP A 581 42.74 14.32 -3.02
N VAL A 582 42.79 13.42 -2.04
CA VAL A 582 42.06 12.14 -2.12
C VAL A 582 40.54 12.33 -2.03
N HIS A 583 40.06 13.47 -1.52
CA HIS A 583 38.64 13.72 -1.31
C HIS A 583 37.89 13.99 -2.61
N PHE A 584 36.64 13.53 -2.65
CA PHE A 584 35.76 13.68 -3.81
C PHE A 584 34.85 14.89 -3.66
N ASN A 585 34.64 15.60 -4.76
CA ASN A 585 33.60 16.60 -4.83
C ASN A 585 32.20 15.95 -4.79
N SER A 586 31.14 16.77 -4.79
CA SER A 586 29.75 16.29 -4.71
C SER A 586 29.39 15.27 -5.80
N LYS A 587 29.84 15.47 -7.04
CA LYS A 587 29.57 14.54 -8.15
C LYS A 587 30.28 13.20 -7.96
N GLY A 588 31.52 13.25 -7.48
CA GLY A 588 32.29 12.05 -7.12
C GLY A 588 31.62 11.26 -6.01
N SER A 589 31.21 11.95 -4.94
CA SER A 589 30.51 11.33 -3.81
C SER A 589 29.17 10.70 -4.23
N GLU A 590 28.41 11.33 -5.12
CA GLU A 590 27.16 10.77 -5.66
C GLU A 590 27.42 9.52 -6.53
N LEU A 591 28.48 9.53 -7.35
CA LEU A 591 28.86 8.38 -8.17
C LEU A 591 29.26 7.19 -7.30
N LEU A 592 30.10 7.41 -6.28
CA LEU A 592 30.50 6.38 -5.33
C LEU A 592 29.28 5.86 -4.56
N ALA A 593 28.38 6.73 -4.12
CA ALA A 593 27.17 6.34 -3.42
C ALA A 593 26.26 5.43 -4.23
N LYS A 594 26.18 5.62 -5.56
CA LYS A 594 25.40 4.74 -6.45
C LYS A 594 26.00 3.34 -6.54
N ALA A 595 27.33 3.22 -6.60
CA ALA A 595 28.01 1.93 -6.57
C ALA A 595 27.79 1.22 -5.23
N VAL A 596 28.00 1.93 -4.11
CA VAL A 596 27.79 1.43 -2.74
C VAL A 596 26.34 1.00 -2.50
N ALA A 597 25.36 1.81 -2.90
CA ALA A 597 23.95 1.47 -2.73
C ALA A 597 23.57 0.22 -3.54
N LYS A 598 24.09 0.09 -4.77
CA LYS A 598 23.86 -1.09 -5.61
C LYS A 598 24.42 -2.35 -4.96
N SER A 599 25.68 -2.32 -4.50
CA SER A 599 26.33 -3.48 -3.87
C SER A 599 25.61 -3.91 -2.58
N ILE A 600 25.15 -2.95 -1.77
CA ILE A 600 24.33 -3.22 -0.58
C ILE A 600 23.00 -3.88 -0.96
N ILE A 601 22.28 -3.35 -1.95
CA ILE A 601 20.98 -3.90 -2.38
C ILE A 601 21.12 -5.36 -2.84
N GLU A 602 22.16 -5.67 -3.62
CA GLU A 602 22.44 -7.03 -4.08
C GLU A 602 22.62 -8.01 -2.92
N GLN A 603 23.23 -7.56 -1.80
CA GLN A 603 23.35 -8.39 -0.60
C GLN A 603 22.07 -8.47 0.22
N LEU A 604 21.14 -7.52 0.12
CA LEU A 604 19.93 -7.52 0.94
C LEU A 604 18.84 -8.49 0.44
N ASN A 605 19.01 -9.11 -0.73
CA ASN A 605 18.04 -10.05 -1.33
C ASN A 605 16.59 -9.50 -1.27
N TYR A 606 16.38 -8.26 -1.70
CA TYR A 606 15.02 -7.80 -1.98
C TYR A 606 14.49 -8.59 -3.17
N GLU A 607 13.77 -9.69 -2.89
CA GLU A 607 12.91 -10.40 -3.85
C GLU A 607 11.59 -9.66 -4.03
#